data_AF-A0A125W4M6-F1
#
_entry.id   AF-A0A125W4M6-F1
#
_cell.length_a   1.000
_cell.length_b   1.000
_cell.length_c   1.000
_cell.angle_alpha   90.00
_cell.angle_beta   90.00
_cell.angle_gamma   90.00
#
_symmetry.space_group_name_H-M   'P 1'
#
loop_
_entity.id
_entity.type
_entity.pdbx_description
1 polymer ?
#
loop_
_entity_poly.entity_id
_entity_poly.type
_entity_poly.pdbx_seq_one_letter_code
_entity_poly.pdbx_strand_id
1 'polypeptide(L)'
;MSEKQSPYEMACAFHEVFNPQQPEQPTAFSPELASRRAEFKVEELVEFLYSAADNDQVLFQQLVNGLKKSVDKAEQKVLAKGKPVSDPLVEEVDALVDLLYFTYGSFCLMGVNPTKIIEIVHQANMGKLFPDGQPHYDPETNKVLKPENWEQDFAPEAKIKAEIQRQLKITETNEKDE
;
A
#
# COMPACT_ATOMS: atom_id res chain seq x y z
N MET A 1 -14.45 -14.93 19.93
CA MET A 1 -13.38 -14.90 18.92
C MET A 1 -13.51 -13.56 18.23
N SER A 2 -12.50 -12.69 18.29
CA SER A 2 -12.54 -11.45 17.50
C SER A 2 -12.70 -11.85 16.04
N GLU A 3 -13.69 -11.29 15.34
CA GLU A 3 -13.77 -11.44 13.89
C GLU A 3 -12.46 -10.95 13.28
N LYS A 4 -11.92 -11.69 12.31
CA LYS A 4 -10.72 -11.25 11.60
C LYS A 4 -11.10 -10.03 10.77
N GLN A 5 -10.47 -8.89 11.05
CA GLN A 5 -10.64 -7.69 10.25
C GLN A 5 -10.17 -7.93 8.81
N SER A 6 -10.92 -7.40 7.86
CA SER A 6 -10.50 -7.25 6.47
C SER A 6 -9.44 -6.15 6.33
N PRO A 7 -8.65 -6.14 5.24
CA PRO A 7 -7.72 -5.05 4.96
C PRO A 7 -8.39 -3.67 4.91
N TYR A 8 -9.64 -3.59 4.48
CA TYR A 8 -10.43 -2.36 4.50
C TYR A 8 -10.69 -1.89 5.94
N GLU A 9 -11.19 -2.77 6.81
CA GLU A 9 -11.45 -2.44 8.22
C GLU A 9 -10.16 -2.06 8.96
N MET A 10 -9.04 -2.72 8.67
CA MET A 10 -7.73 -2.35 9.20
C MET A 10 -7.30 -0.93 8.80
N ALA A 11 -7.53 -0.55 7.54
CA ALA A 11 -7.23 0.80 7.06
C ALA A 11 -8.17 1.84 7.68
N CYS A 12 -9.46 1.54 7.83
CA CYS A 12 -10.42 2.39 8.54
C CYS A 12 -10.01 2.60 10.00
N ALA A 13 -9.66 1.54 10.73
CA ALA A 13 -9.19 1.62 12.11
C ALA A 13 -7.92 2.48 12.25
N PHE A 14 -7.00 2.39 11.29
CA PHE A 14 -5.85 3.29 11.24
C PHE A 14 -6.31 4.76 11.07
N HIS A 15 -7.20 5.04 10.12
CA HIS A 15 -7.68 6.40 9.91
C HIS A 15 -8.47 6.95 11.11
N GLU A 16 -9.26 6.15 11.82
CA GLU A 16 -9.94 6.56 13.06
C GLU A 16 -8.98 7.09 14.13
N VAL A 17 -7.76 6.56 14.17
CA VAL A 17 -6.74 6.99 15.15
C VAL A 17 -5.87 8.12 14.61
N PHE A 18 -5.41 8.02 13.37
CA PHE A 18 -4.34 8.87 12.83
C PHE A 18 -4.83 9.96 11.86
N ASN A 19 -6.10 9.95 11.44
CA ASN A 19 -6.71 11.02 10.65
C ASN A 19 -8.25 10.84 10.61
N PRO A 20 -8.98 11.15 11.70
CA PRO A 20 -10.41 10.86 11.85
C PRO A 20 -11.29 11.85 11.06
N GLN A 21 -11.15 11.84 9.74
CA GLN A 21 -11.85 12.73 8.80
C GLN A 21 -12.67 11.94 7.78
N GLN A 22 -13.06 10.70 8.10
CA GLN A 22 -13.92 9.91 7.24
C GLN A 22 -15.27 10.61 7.04
N PRO A 23 -15.80 10.66 5.80
CA PRO A 23 -17.13 11.22 5.54
C PRO A 23 -18.23 10.31 6.08
N GLU A 24 -19.39 10.87 6.40
CA GLU A 24 -20.57 10.11 6.86
C GLU A 24 -21.21 9.25 5.76
N GLN A 25 -20.92 9.54 4.49
CA GLN A 25 -21.44 8.83 3.33
C GLN A 25 -20.37 8.69 2.23
N PRO A 26 -20.51 7.72 1.31
CA PRO A 26 -19.61 7.60 0.16
C PRO A 26 -19.51 8.92 -0.60
N THR A 27 -18.28 9.41 -0.76
CA THR A 27 -17.99 10.75 -1.30
C THR A 27 -16.76 10.65 -2.19
N ALA A 28 -16.84 11.21 -3.40
CA ALA A 28 -15.68 11.32 -4.29
C ALA A 28 -14.59 12.18 -3.65
N PHE A 29 -13.33 11.90 -3.97
CA PHE A 29 -12.23 12.76 -3.54
C PHE A 29 -12.24 14.10 -4.29
N SER A 30 -11.73 15.13 -3.63
CA SER A 30 -11.32 16.34 -4.36
C SER A 30 -10.11 16.00 -5.24
N PRO A 31 -9.86 16.74 -6.33
CA PRO A 31 -8.68 16.52 -7.17
C PRO A 31 -7.36 16.53 -6.38
N GLU A 32 -7.24 17.41 -5.39
CA GLU A 32 -6.06 17.54 -4.53
C GLU A 32 -5.87 16.31 -3.65
N LEU A 33 -6.95 15.81 -3.03
CA LEU A 33 -6.90 14.60 -2.21
C LEU A 33 -6.61 13.37 -3.08
N ALA A 34 -7.25 13.25 -4.25
CA ALA A 34 -6.97 12.17 -5.19
C ALA A 34 -5.49 12.16 -5.61
N SER A 35 -4.93 13.33 -5.95
CA SER A 35 -3.51 13.50 -6.27
C SER A 35 -2.61 13.07 -5.10
N ARG A 36 -2.88 13.55 -3.89
CA ARG A 36 -2.10 13.19 -2.69
C ARG A 36 -2.15 11.69 -2.40
N ARG A 37 -3.30 11.05 -2.57
CA ARG A 37 -3.46 9.59 -2.43
C ARG A 37 -2.77 8.82 -3.54
N ALA A 38 -2.56 9.40 -4.72
CA ALA A 38 -1.78 8.80 -5.80
C ALA A 38 -0.27 8.88 -5.52
N GLU A 39 0.21 9.99 -4.96
CA GLU A 39 1.64 10.17 -4.58
C GLU A 39 2.14 9.06 -3.65
N PHE A 40 1.35 8.67 -2.64
CA PHE A 40 1.70 7.54 -1.77
C PHE A 40 1.92 6.24 -2.56
N LYS A 41 1.12 6.00 -3.59
CA LYS A 41 1.27 4.80 -4.43
C LYS A 41 2.50 4.88 -5.32
N VAL A 42 2.85 6.08 -5.79
CA VAL A 42 4.07 6.29 -6.59
C VAL A 42 5.32 6.01 -5.78
N GLU A 43 5.36 6.41 -4.51
CA GLU A 43 6.46 6.09 -3.57
C GLU A 43 6.66 4.56 -3.49
N GLU A 44 5.60 3.82 -3.20
CA GLU A 44 5.64 2.34 -3.12
C GLU A 44 6.01 1.68 -4.47
N LEU A 45 5.55 2.21 -5.60
CA LEU A 45 5.93 1.71 -6.93
C LEU A 45 7.43 1.90 -7.19
N VAL A 46 8.00 3.04 -6.77
CA VAL A 46 9.43 3.30 -6.92
C VAL A 46 10.25 2.38 -6.01
N GLU A 47 9.82 2.17 -4.76
CA GLU A 47 10.48 1.24 -3.83
C GLU A 47 10.40 -0.23 -4.31
N PHE A 48 9.27 -0.63 -4.88
CA PHE A 48 9.11 -1.94 -5.52
C PHE A 48 10.10 -2.13 -6.66
N LEU A 49 10.24 -1.12 -7.54
CA LEU A 49 11.20 -1.18 -8.65
C LEU A 49 12.65 -1.13 -8.18
N TYR A 50 12.95 -0.39 -7.10
CA TYR A 50 14.27 -0.39 -6.48
C TYR A 50 14.63 -1.79 -5.95
N SER A 51 13.68 -2.43 -5.26
CA SER A 51 13.83 -3.80 -4.77
C SER A 51 14.02 -4.80 -5.92
N ALA A 52 13.25 -4.66 -7.00
CA ALA A 52 13.37 -5.50 -8.19
C ALA A 52 14.70 -5.32 -8.94
N ALA A 53 15.34 -4.16 -8.81
CA ALA A 53 16.63 -3.88 -9.42
C ALA A 53 17.82 -4.46 -8.61
N ASP A 54 17.59 -4.96 -7.40
CA ASP A 54 18.61 -5.59 -6.55
C ASP A 54 19.92 -4.77 -6.43
N ASN A 55 19.79 -3.51 -6.05
CA ASN A 55 20.89 -2.53 -5.90
C ASN A 55 21.60 -2.13 -7.23
N ASP A 56 21.17 -2.61 -8.40
CA ASP A 56 21.64 -2.09 -9.68
C ASP A 56 21.02 -0.71 -9.96
N GLN A 57 21.82 0.34 -9.73
CA GLN A 57 21.39 1.72 -9.92
C GLN A 57 21.05 2.06 -11.39
N VAL A 58 21.73 1.44 -12.35
CA VAL A 58 21.48 1.69 -13.78
C VAL A 58 20.16 1.06 -14.18
N LEU A 59 19.94 -0.20 -13.79
CA LEU A 59 18.68 -0.89 -14.02
C LEU A 59 17.52 -0.18 -13.31
N PHE A 60 17.69 0.21 -12.04
CA PHE A 60 16.68 0.98 -11.31
C PHE A 60 16.27 2.25 -12.05
N GLN A 61 17.24 3.03 -12.54
CA GLN A 61 16.95 4.25 -13.29
C GLN A 61 16.23 3.95 -14.61
N GLN A 62 16.56 2.84 -15.29
CA GLN A 62 15.85 2.38 -16.49
C GLN A 62 14.40 2.00 -16.18
N LEU A 63 14.16 1.24 -15.09
CA LEU A 63 12.82 0.83 -14.65
C LEU A 63 11.94 2.04 -14.30
N VAL A 64 12.47 3.01 -13.53
CA VAL A 64 11.74 4.24 -13.20
C VAL A 64 11.44 5.09 -14.44
N ASN A 65 12.37 5.16 -15.41
CA ASN A 65 12.09 5.82 -16.68
C ASN A 65 11.01 5.09 -17.50
N GLY A 66 10.94 3.76 -17.40
CA GLY A 66 9.86 2.95 -17.96
C GLY A 66 8.50 3.25 -17.31
N LEU A 67 8.47 3.41 -15.98
CA LEU A 67 7.27 3.82 -15.24
C LEU A 67 6.78 5.19 -15.72
N LYS A 68 7.65 6.20 -15.81
CA LYS A 68 7.29 7.55 -16.31
C LYS A 68 6.66 7.50 -17.70
N LYS A 69 7.28 6.78 -18.64
CA LYS A 69 6.72 6.58 -19.99
C LYS A 69 5.35 5.89 -19.96
N SER A 70 5.14 4.98 -19.01
CA SER A 70 3.85 4.30 -18.85
C SER A 70 2.76 5.24 -18.33
N VAL A 71 3.12 6.16 -17.43
CA VAL A 71 2.24 7.26 -16.98
C VAL A 71 1.88 8.17 -18.15
N ASP A 72 2.86 8.66 -18.91
CA ASP A 72 2.62 9.52 -20.08
C ASP A 72 1.69 8.83 -21.11
N LYS A 73 1.91 7.54 -21.36
CA LYS A 73 1.07 6.75 -22.26
C LYS A 73 -0.35 6.58 -21.71
N ALA A 74 -0.51 6.38 -20.41
CA ALA A 74 -1.82 6.26 -19.77
C ALA A 74 -2.60 7.57 -19.86
N GLU A 75 -1.95 8.71 -19.61
CA GLU A 75 -2.52 10.05 -19.79
C GLU A 75 -2.99 10.26 -21.23
N GLN A 76 -2.12 10.01 -22.22
CA GLN A 76 -2.47 10.12 -23.64
C GLN A 76 -3.68 9.25 -24.01
N LYS A 77 -3.78 8.03 -23.46
CA LYS A 77 -4.92 7.14 -23.69
C LYS A 77 -6.21 7.69 -23.10
N VAL A 78 -6.17 8.28 -21.91
CA VAL A 78 -7.34 8.92 -21.29
C VAL A 78 -7.78 10.13 -22.11
N LEU A 79 -6.85 11.00 -22.50
CA LEU A 79 -7.12 12.17 -23.34
C LEU A 79 -7.68 11.78 -24.72
N ALA A 80 -7.12 10.76 -25.37
CA ALA A 80 -7.57 10.29 -26.67
C ALA A 80 -8.99 9.69 -26.65
N LYS A 81 -9.39 9.06 -25.53
CA LYS A 81 -10.78 8.60 -25.34
C LYS A 81 -11.75 9.78 -25.27
N GLY A 82 -11.31 10.92 -24.71
CA GLY A 82 -12.12 12.14 -24.59
C GLY A 82 -13.44 11.94 -23.86
N LYS A 83 -13.58 10.86 -23.08
CA LYS A 83 -14.83 10.52 -22.40
C LYS A 83 -14.99 11.47 -21.21
N PRO A 84 -16.09 12.24 -21.12
CA PRO A 84 -16.36 13.03 -19.93
C PRO A 84 -16.58 12.11 -18.73
N VAL A 85 -16.10 12.53 -17.56
CA VAL A 85 -16.41 11.88 -16.29
C VAL A 85 -17.90 12.08 -16.02
N SER A 86 -18.63 10.98 -15.88
CA SER A 86 -20.08 10.98 -15.69
C SER A 86 -20.48 10.98 -14.22
N ASP A 87 -19.73 10.24 -13.40
CA ASP A 87 -19.86 10.17 -11.95
C ASP A 87 -18.46 9.97 -11.35
N PRO A 88 -17.87 11.02 -10.75
CA PRO A 88 -16.52 10.93 -10.18
C PRO A 88 -16.36 9.84 -9.13
N LEU A 89 -17.36 9.61 -8.27
CA LEU A 89 -17.27 8.60 -7.22
C LEU A 89 -17.20 7.20 -7.82
N VAL A 90 -18.06 6.91 -8.80
CA VAL A 90 -18.08 5.60 -9.47
C VAL A 90 -16.75 5.36 -10.20
N GLU A 91 -16.27 6.36 -10.94
CA GLU A 91 -15.05 6.21 -11.75
C GLU A 91 -13.77 6.16 -10.88
N GLU A 92 -13.73 6.86 -9.74
CA GLU A 92 -12.63 6.74 -8.75
C GLU A 92 -12.62 5.36 -8.07
N VAL A 93 -13.79 4.85 -7.66
CA VAL A 93 -13.90 3.53 -7.03
C VAL A 93 -13.49 2.42 -8.00
N ASP A 94 -13.93 2.48 -9.26
CA ASP A 94 -13.53 1.55 -10.32
C ASP A 94 -12.00 1.49 -10.47
N ALA A 95 -11.35 2.65 -10.59
CA ALA A 95 -9.90 2.75 -10.70
C ALA A 95 -9.16 2.23 -9.45
N LEU A 96 -9.67 2.51 -8.24
CA LEU A 96 -9.07 2.01 -7.00
C LEU A 96 -9.22 0.49 -6.85
N VAL A 97 -10.34 -0.09 -7.29
CA VAL A 97 -10.56 -1.53 -7.29
C VAL A 97 -9.65 -2.21 -8.31
N ASP A 98 -9.46 -1.65 -9.50
CA ASP A 98 -8.48 -2.15 -10.48
C ASP A 98 -7.06 -2.18 -9.89
N LEU A 99 -6.65 -1.12 -9.19
CA LEU A 99 -5.34 -1.09 -8.51
C LEU A 99 -5.23 -2.18 -7.43
N LEU A 100 -6.29 -2.41 -6.66
CA LEU A 100 -6.33 -3.49 -5.67
C LEU A 100 -6.21 -4.85 -6.34
N TYR A 101 -6.92 -5.06 -7.45
CA TYR A 101 -6.91 -6.31 -8.21
C TYR A 101 -5.52 -6.60 -8.79
N PHE A 102 -4.87 -5.60 -9.42
CA PHE A 102 -3.50 -5.76 -9.92
C PHE A 102 -2.50 -5.98 -8.79
N THR A 103 -2.67 -5.33 -7.64
CA THR A 103 -1.79 -5.54 -6.48
C THR A 103 -1.89 -6.97 -5.94
N TYR A 104 -3.10 -7.49 -5.76
CA TYR A 104 -3.29 -8.91 -5.40
C TYR A 104 -2.82 -9.86 -6.49
N GLY A 105 -3.01 -9.49 -7.76
CA GLY A 105 -2.47 -10.22 -8.91
C GLY A 105 -0.95 -10.35 -8.85
N SER A 106 -0.22 -9.30 -8.49
CA SER A 106 1.23 -9.34 -8.29
C SER A 106 1.63 -10.33 -7.19
N PHE A 107 0.95 -10.32 -6.05
CA PHE A 107 1.19 -11.30 -4.98
C PHE A 107 0.95 -12.75 -5.46
N CYS A 108 -0.12 -12.97 -6.23
CA CYS A 108 -0.41 -14.26 -6.84
C CYS A 108 0.71 -14.72 -7.79
N LEU A 109 1.20 -13.82 -8.66
CA LEU A 109 2.33 -14.10 -9.55
C LEU A 109 3.65 -14.35 -8.81
N MET A 110 3.81 -13.77 -7.62
CA MET A 110 4.95 -14.02 -6.73
C MET A 110 4.81 -15.32 -5.92
N GLY A 111 3.64 -15.97 -5.93
CA GLY A 111 3.36 -17.11 -5.05
C GLY A 111 3.31 -16.75 -3.57
N VAL A 112 3.08 -15.47 -3.24
CA VAL A 112 3.05 -14.96 -1.87
C VAL A 112 1.60 -14.69 -1.47
N ASN A 113 1.16 -15.26 -0.34
CA ASN A 113 -0.12 -14.90 0.26
C ASN A 113 0.06 -13.65 1.15
N PRO A 114 -0.57 -12.51 0.83
CA PRO A 114 -0.34 -11.27 1.57
C PRO A 114 -1.14 -11.15 2.87
N THR A 115 -2.11 -12.05 3.16
CA THR A 115 -3.04 -11.87 4.29
C THR A 115 -2.32 -11.63 5.62
N LYS A 116 -1.33 -12.48 5.97
CA LYS A 116 -0.61 -12.32 7.24
C LYS A 116 0.36 -11.14 7.22
N ILE A 117 0.88 -10.79 6.05
CA ILE A 117 1.78 -9.65 5.84
C ILE A 117 1.01 -8.33 6.05
N ILE A 118 -0.23 -8.23 5.56
CA ILE A 118 -1.11 -7.09 5.78
C ILE A 118 -1.40 -6.92 7.28
N GLU A 119 -1.68 -8.01 8.01
CA GLU A 119 -1.85 -7.96 9.47
C GLU A 119 -0.61 -7.42 10.19
N ILE A 120 0.60 -7.85 9.76
CA ILE A 120 1.88 -7.37 10.30
C ILE A 120 2.05 -5.87 10.06
N VAL A 121 1.80 -5.40 8.83
CA VAL A 121 1.90 -3.98 8.47
C VAL A 121 0.85 -3.15 9.22
N HIS A 122 -0.37 -3.66 9.38
CA HIS A 122 -1.40 -2.99 10.17
C HIS A 122 -0.94 -2.82 11.63
N GLN A 123 -0.42 -3.88 12.27
CA GLN A 123 0.11 -3.80 13.64
C GLN A 123 1.27 -2.80 13.75
N ALA A 124 2.17 -2.78 12.77
CA ALA A 124 3.26 -1.81 12.71
C ALA A 124 2.76 -0.37 12.62
N ASN A 125 1.74 -0.13 11.78
CA ASN A 125 1.11 1.17 11.63
C ASN A 125 0.37 1.62 12.89
N MET A 126 -0.36 0.73 13.56
CA MET A 126 -1.02 1.04 14.84
C MET A 126 -0.01 1.30 15.96
N GLY A 127 1.17 0.67 15.91
CA GLY A 127 2.27 0.92 16.83
C GLY A 127 2.87 2.32 16.76
N LYS A 128 2.46 3.17 15.80
CA LYS A 128 2.91 4.57 15.68
C LYS A 128 2.29 5.51 16.74
N LEU A 129 1.39 5.02 17.59
CA LEU A 129 0.90 5.76 18.74
C LEU A 129 2.04 6.04 19.72
N PHE A 130 2.15 7.27 20.18
CA PHE A 130 3.13 7.66 21.18
C PHE A 130 2.71 7.20 22.58
N PRO A 131 3.63 7.20 23.58
CA PRO A 131 3.31 6.77 24.95
C PRO A 131 2.19 7.56 25.64
N ASP A 132 1.86 8.75 25.13
CA ASP A 132 0.72 9.56 25.57
C ASP A 132 -0.64 9.09 24.99
N GLY A 133 -0.62 8.05 24.15
CA GLY A 133 -1.78 7.49 23.47
C GLY A 133 -2.25 8.32 22.28
N GLN A 134 -1.45 9.28 21.79
CA GLN A 134 -1.80 10.15 20.69
C GLN A 134 -0.87 9.95 19.48
N PRO A 135 -1.36 10.18 18.25
CA PRO A 135 -0.50 10.29 17.09
C PRO A 135 0.23 11.64 17.09
N HIS A 136 1.50 11.64 16.70
CA HIS A 136 2.27 12.87 16.48
C HIS A 136 2.56 13.03 14.98
N TYR A 137 2.67 14.27 14.51
CA TYR A 137 2.81 14.59 13.09
C TYR A 137 3.99 15.51 12.83
N ASP A 138 4.64 15.30 11.70
CA ASP A 138 5.63 16.23 11.18
C ASP A 138 4.96 17.58 10.84
N PRO A 139 5.45 18.72 11.34
CA PRO A 139 4.76 20.01 11.22
C PRO A 139 4.72 20.56 9.79
N GLU A 140 5.60 20.11 8.90
CA GLU A 140 5.66 20.58 7.52
C GLU A 140 4.88 19.68 6.56
N THR A 141 5.02 18.36 6.72
CA THR A 141 4.48 17.35 5.80
C THR A 141 3.20 16.70 6.29
N ASN A 142 2.84 16.91 7.56
CA ASN A 142 1.75 16.25 8.28
C ASN A 142 1.85 14.70 8.26
N LYS A 143 3.05 14.16 8.03
CA LYS A 143 3.30 12.71 8.08
C LYS A 143 3.27 12.24 9.53
N VAL A 144 2.63 11.10 9.79
CA VAL A 144 2.61 10.44 11.11
C VAL A 144 4.04 10.06 11.51
N LEU A 145 4.47 10.53 12.68
CA LEU A 145 5.78 10.24 13.26
C LEU A 145 5.79 8.88 13.97
N LYS A 146 6.99 8.39 14.26
CA LYS A 146 7.22 7.12 14.97
C LYS A 146 7.80 7.41 16.37
N PRO A 147 7.35 6.73 17.43
CA PRO A 147 7.99 6.83 18.75
C PRO A 147 9.38 6.17 18.74
N GLU A 148 10.22 6.49 19.73
CA GLU A 148 11.63 6.06 19.80
C GLU A 148 11.81 4.53 19.75
N ASN A 149 10.93 3.77 20.42
CA ASN A 149 10.97 2.32 20.46
C ASN A 149 10.30 1.64 19.25
N TRP A 150 9.73 2.42 18.30
CA TRP A 150 8.91 1.87 17.22
C TRP A 150 9.68 0.86 16.36
N GLU A 151 10.91 1.20 16.00
CA GLU A 151 11.73 0.37 15.12
C GLU A 151 11.99 -1.00 15.75
N GLN A 152 12.24 -1.03 17.06
CA GLN A 152 12.51 -2.26 17.79
C GLN A 152 11.26 -3.12 17.95
N ASP A 153 10.13 -2.50 18.29
CA ASP A 153 8.95 -3.24 18.75
C ASP A 153 7.95 -3.53 17.62
N PHE A 154 7.85 -2.62 16.65
CA PHE A 154 6.77 -2.58 15.67
C PHE A 154 7.22 -2.71 14.22
N ALA A 155 8.46 -2.39 13.87
CA ALA A 155 8.95 -2.44 12.49
C ALA A 155 8.57 -3.78 11.78
N PRO A 156 7.97 -3.71 10.59
CA PRO A 156 7.38 -4.89 9.96
C PRO A 156 8.40 -5.79 9.26
N GLU A 157 9.57 -5.30 8.88
CA GLU A 157 10.49 -5.94 7.93
C GLU A 157 10.95 -7.33 8.40
N ALA A 158 11.37 -7.43 9.67
CA ALA A 158 11.78 -8.71 10.25
C ALA A 158 10.62 -9.71 10.34
N LYS A 159 9.40 -9.23 10.63
CA LYS A 159 8.18 -10.04 10.74
C LYS A 159 7.71 -10.50 9.35
N ILE A 160 7.78 -9.63 8.33
CA ILE A 160 7.51 -9.96 6.93
C ILE A 160 8.48 -11.04 6.46
N LYS A 161 9.78 -10.87 6.72
CA LYS A 161 10.79 -11.89 6.37
C LYS A 161 10.47 -13.24 7.00
N ALA A 162 10.11 -13.26 8.28
CA ALA A 162 9.73 -14.50 8.97
C ALA A 162 8.49 -15.16 8.36
N GLU A 163 7.48 -14.37 7.97
CA GLU A 163 6.28 -14.88 7.31
C GLU A 163 6.57 -15.44 5.91
N ILE A 164 7.39 -14.77 5.10
CA ILE A 164 7.83 -15.30 3.81
C ILE A 164 8.57 -16.63 3.98
N GLN A 165 9.49 -16.73 4.96
CA GLN A 165 10.19 -17.97 5.26
C GLN A 165 9.25 -19.09 5.71
N ARG A 166 8.15 -18.76 6.41
CA ARG A 166 7.12 -19.73 6.77
C ARG A 166 6.37 -20.24 5.54
N GLN A 167 6.02 -19.36 4.60
CA GLN A 167 5.34 -19.75 3.35
C GLN A 167 6.22 -20.65 2.48
N LEU A 168 7.51 -20.32 2.32
CA LEU A 168 8.47 -21.15 1.58
C LEU A 168 8.54 -22.59 2.13
N LYS A 169 8.63 -22.75 3.45
CA LYS A 169 8.68 -24.08 4.09
C LYS A 169 7.44 -24.94 3.86
N ILE A 170 6.26 -24.32 3.73
CA ILE A 170 5.01 -25.05 3.46
C ILE A 170 5.03 -25.60 2.04
N THR A 171 5.44 -24.80 1.06
CA THR A 171 5.56 -25.23 -0.33
C THR A 171 6.56 -26.39 -0.46
N GLU A 172 7.73 -26.29 0.18
CA GLU A 172 8.75 -27.37 0.17
C GLU A 172 8.27 -28.68 0.81
N THR A 173 7.34 -28.61 1.78
CA THR A 173 6.80 -29.81 2.43
C THR A 173 5.77 -30.47 1.52
N ASN A 174 4.89 -29.67 0.91
CA ASN A 174 3.88 -30.17 -0.02
C ASN A 174 4.51 -30.82 -1.28
N GLU A 175 5.63 -30.29 -1.78
CA GLU A 175 6.36 -30.88 -2.92
C GLU A 175 7.08 -32.20 -2.59
N LYS A 176 7.33 -32.51 -1.30
CA LYS A 176 8.00 -33.76 -0.88
C LYS A 176 7.01 -34.89 -0.56
N ASP A 177 5.75 -34.53 -0.33
CA ASP A 177 4.66 -35.47 -0.03
C ASP A 177 3.85 -35.86 -1.31
N GLU A 178 4.20 -35.28 -2.47
CA GLU A 178 3.73 -35.66 -3.82
C GLU A 178 4.74 -36.55 -4.56
#